data_AF-A0A9D1NPR9-F1
#
_entry.id   AF-A0A9D1NPR9-F1
#
_cell.length_a   1.000
_cell.length_b   1.000
_cell.length_c   1.000
_cell.angle_alpha   90.00
_cell.angle_beta   90.00
_cell.angle_gamma   90.00
#
_symmetry.space_group_name_H-M   'P 1'
#
loop_
_entity.id
_entity.type
_entity.pdbx_description
1 polymer ?
#
loop_
_entity_poly.entity_id
_entity_poly.type
_entity_poly.pdbx_seq_one_letter_code
_entity_poly.pdbx_strand_id
1 'polypeptide(L)'
;MRRLLLALIALPALAAAETLTLRPYAQNGWARGLDLPAAVAEEVPARDLGEVSALFLDVDALRVRVDARIRAHALWLEALGFAPRPHSDAAIRFELVWLGRAYPFNRWGRLAIDRRFIRPEDGALLARLEAFYHARLEASRYAALGQDLKEADLPVFAGFEDDRYQRHDDLIQRLVRDFNEDPAPWVGAAPGDTPDLPELDPALVKSMMIEETGGNGERSLAAWDVDPLQVNVPGDWDPAKEDLGLAEPASRNEGTLEGNLRAGIMFLARKGYGVSGRPIAGRPDAVFDSWRDALLRYNGRTDPTSRGRPFNEAYADRILRRANNPDRKVPIAKH
;
A
#
# COMPACT_ATOMS: atom_id res chain seq x y z
N MET A 1 -50.69 5.66 -16.40
CA MET A 1 -49.97 4.62 -15.64
C MET A 1 -49.97 4.98 -14.16
N ARG A 2 -50.67 4.18 -13.36
CA ARG A 2 -50.93 4.38 -11.93
C ARG A 2 -49.62 4.35 -11.14
N ARG A 3 -49.19 5.51 -10.62
CA ARG A 3 -48.21 5.58 -9.54
C ARG A 3 -48.90 5.09 -8.27
N LEU A 4 -48.51 3.91 -7.80
CA LEU A 4 -48.85 3.40 -6.48
C LEU A 4 -48.27 4.39 -5.44
N LEU A 5 -49.11 5.30 -4.96
CA LEU A 5 -49.01 5.85 -3.62
C LEU A 5 -49.30 4.69 -2.65
N LEU A 6 -48.26 3.97 -2.24
CA LEU A 6 -48.34 3.10 -1.08
C LEU A 6 -47.75 3.84 0.11
N ALA A 7 -48.68 4.42 0.88
CA ALA A 7 -48.71 4.35 2.33
C ALA A 7 -47.37 4.63 3.05
N LEU A 8 -47.08 5.92 3.23
CA LEU A 8 -46.47 6.44 4.45
C LEU A 8 -47.39 6.11 5.64
N ILE A 9 -47.37 4.86 6.10
CA ILE A 9 -47.78 4.52 7.46
C ILE A 9 -46.53 4.75 8.31
N ALA A 10 -46.53 5.91 8.97
CA ALA A 10 -45.65 6.21 10.08
C ALA A 10 -45.89 5.18 11.19
N LEU A 11 -45.12 4.11 11.19
CA LEU A 11 -44.76 3.41 12.41
C LEU A 11 -43.53 4.11 12.95
N PRO A 12 -43.61 4.94 14.01
CA PRO A 12 -42.48 5.08 14.89
C PRO A 12 -42.39 3.77 15.66
N ALA A 13 -42.04 2.68 14.97
CA ALA A 13 -41.31 1.64 15.65
C ALA A 13 -40.12 2.39 16.22
N LEU A 14 -40.05 2.46 17.55
CA LEU A 14 -38.88 2.89 18.29
C LEU A 14 -37.72 2.12 17.69
N ALA A 15 -37.05 2.70 16.68
CA ALA A 15 -35.81 2.19 16.17
C ALA A 15 -34.89 2.38 17.35
N ALA A 16 -34.72 1.30 18.13
CA ALA A 16 -33.73 1.25 19.17
C ALA A 16 -32.43 1.70 18.53
N ALA A 17 -31.68 2.54 19.23
CA ALA A 17 -30.40 2.94 18.72
C ALA A 17 -29.56 1.68 18.45
N GLU A 18 -28.94 1.67 17.28
CA GLU A 18 -28.10 0.54 16.85
C GLU A 18 -26.66 0.84 17.22
N THR A 19 -25.90 -0.21 17.48
CA THR A 19 -24.48 -0.06 17.85
C THR A 19 -23.59 -0.25 16.64
N LEU A 20 -22.79 0.77 16.34
CA LEU A 20 -21.64 0.69 15.47
C LEU A 20 -20.41 0.33 16.32
N THR A 21 -19.60 -0.62 15.88
CA THR A 21 -18.39 -0.99 16.64
C THR A 21 -17.14 -0.78 15.81
N LEU A 22 -16.15 -0.09 16.36
CA LEU A 22 -14.81 0.03 15.79
C LEU A 22 -13.85 -0.85 16.58
N ARG A 23 -13.11 -1.74 15.92
CA ARG A 23 -12.16 -2.65 16.59
C ARG A 23 -10.89 -2.90 15.79
N PRO A 24 -9.78 -3.31 16.45
CA PRO A 24 -8.57 -3.71 15.75
C PRO A 24 -8.82 -4.95 14.89
N TYR A 25 -8.24 -4.96 13.70
CA TYR A 25 -8.29 -6.09 12.78
C TYR A 25 -7.36 -7.21 13.28
N ALA A 26 -7.95 -8.26 13.84
CA ALA A 26 -7.19 -9.30 14.53
C ALA A 26 -6.40 -10.24 13.60
N GLN A 27 -6.78 -10.35 12.32
CA GLN A 27 -6.34 -11.46 11.45
C GLN A 27 -4.85 -11.39 11.09
N ASN A 28 -4.29 -10.20 10.93
CA ASN A 28 -2.86 -10.04 10.58
C ASN A 28 -1.95 -9.85 11.82
N GLY A 29 -2.51 -9.88 13.04
CA GLY A 29 -1.75 -9.79 14.28
C GLY A 29 -1.13 -8.43 14.60
N TRP A 30 -1.41 -7.37 13.84
CA TRP A 30 -0.77 -6.05 14.04
C TRP A 30 -0.99 -5.46 15.44
N ALA A 31 -2.14 -5.75 16.06
CA ALA A 31 -2.51 -5.25 17.38
C ALA A 31 -1.93 -6.09 18.54
N ARG A 32 -1.19 -7.17 18.25
CA ARG A 32 -0.69 -8.07 19.28
C ARG A 32 0.35 -7.35 20.14
N GLY A 33 0.09 -7.27 21.44
CA GLY A 33 1.00 -6.64 22.41
C GLY A 33 0.81 -5.12 22.56
N LEU A 34 -0.10 -4.52 21.79
CA LEU A 34 -0.51 -3.13 21.99
C LEU A 34 -1.61 -3.05 23.06
N ASP A 35 -1.55 -2.03 23.91
CA ASP A 35 -2.60 -1.75 24.91
C ASP A 35 -3.79 -1.05 24.24
N LEU A 36 -4.53 -1.82 23.42
CA LEU A 36 -5.69 -1.34 22.69
C LEU A 36 -6.98 -1.89 23.31
N PRO A 37 -8.05 -1.07 23.40
CA PRO A 37 -9.36 -1.63 23.71
C PRO A 37 -9.75 -2.65 22.63
N ALA A 38 -10.40 -3.75 23.05
CA ALA A 38 -10.80 -4.82 22.13
C ALA A 38 -11.83 -4.34 21.09
N ALA A 39 -12.66 -3.37 21.48
CA ALA A 39 -13.67 -2.73 20.68
C ALA A 39 -14.09 -1.40 21.30
N VAL A 40 -14.50 -0.46 20.47
CA VAL A 40 -15.19 0.78 20.87
C VAL A 40 -16.58 0.73 20.23
N ALA A 41 -17.59 0.60 21.07
CA ALA A 41 -18.98 0.66 20.66
C ALA A 41 -19.47 2.11 20.69
N GLU A 42 -20.15 2.52 19.64
CA GLU A 42 -20.79 3.82 19.53
C GLU A 42 -22.26 3.62 19.17
N GLU A 43 -23.13 4.30 19.93
CA GLU A 43 -24.56 4.32 19.69
C GLU A 43 -24.87 5.25 18.52
N VAL A 44 -25.49 4.73 17.47
CA VAL A 44 -25.95 5.53 16.33
C VAL A 44 -27.33 6.10 16.67
N PRO A 45 -27.47 7.44 16.78
CA PRO A 45 -28.73 8.05 17.15
C PRO A 45 -29.84 7.66 16.17
N ALA A 46 -31.07 7.48 16.67
CA ALA A 46 -32.22 7.08 15.86
C ALA A 46 -32.45 7.96 14.61
N ARG A 47 -32.12 9.26 14.71
CA ARG A 47 -32.19 10.23 13.60
C ARG A 47 -31.18 9.97 12.47
N ASP A 48 -30.05 9.34 12.78
CA ASP A 48 -28.94 9.08 11.85
C ASP A 48 -29.00 7.65 11.29
N LEU A 49 -29.80 6.76 11.89
CA LEU A 49 -29.91 5.34 11.51
C LEU A 49 -30.24 5.15 10.02
N GLY A 50 -31.14 5.97 9.47
CA GLY A 50 -31.53 5.87 8.07
C GLY A 50 -30.37 6.14 7.11
N GLU A 51 -29.57 7.18 7.39
CA GLU A 51 -28.42 7.55 6.58
C GLU A 51 -27.28 6.53 6.71
N VAL A 52 -26.94 6.14 7.94
CA VAL A 52 -25.89 5.13 8.20
C VAL A 52 -26.25 3.80 7.57
N SER A 53 -27.50 3.34 7.71
CA SER A 53 -27.97 2.10 7.08
C SER A 53 -27.89 2.17 5.56
N ALA A 54 -28.31 3.29 4.95
CA ALA A 54 -28.21 3.47 3.50
C ALA A 54 -26.75 3.41 3.02
N LEU A 55 -25.83 4.09 3.71
CA LEU A 55 -24.41 4.05 3.40
C LEU A 55 -23.85 2.62 3.39
N PHE A 56 -24.10 1.84 4.45
CA PHE A 56 -23.60 0.47 4.53
C PHE A 56 -24.28 -0.49 3.55
N LEU A 57 -25.56 -0.29 3.24
CA LEU A 57 -26.25 -1.04 2.18
C LEU A 57 -25.64 -0.79 0.80
N ASP A 58 -25.32 0.47 0.49
CA ASP A 58 -24.66 0.84 -0.76
C ASP A 58 -23.25 0.21 -0.85
N VAL A 59 -22.50 0.21 0.26
CA VAL A 59 -21.17 -0.41 0.36
C VAL A 59 -21.24 -1.92 0.21
N ASP A 60 -22.23 -2.59 0.80
CA ASP A 60 -22.46 -4.01 0.60
C ASP A 60 -22.77 -4.32 -0.88
N ALA A 61 -23.62 -3.51 -1.52
CA ALA A 61 -23.89 -3.65 -2.94
C ALA A 61 -22.63 -3.46 -3.80
N LEU A 62 -21.75 -2.52 -3.44
CA LEU A 62 -20.45 -2.32 -4.07
C LEU A 62 -19.56 -3.56 -3.92
N ARG A 63 -19.40 -4.08 -2.70
CA ARG A 63 -18.58 -5.28 -2.43
C ARG A 63 -19.03 -6.48 -3.27
N VAL A 64 -20.34 -6.71 -3.39
CA VAL A 64 -20.89 -7.77 -4.25
C VAL A 64 -20.48 -7.58 -5.72
N ARG A 65 -20.55 -6.34 -6.24
CA ARG A 65 -20.13 -6.03 -7.63
C ARG A 65 -18.63 -6.24 -7.82
N VAL A 66 -17.81 -5.79 -6.87
CA VAL A 66 -16.35 -5.93 -6.90
C VAL A 66 -15.94 -7.39 -6.83
N ASP A 67 -16.52 -8.18 -5.93
CA ASP A 67 -16.24 -9.61 -5.82
C ASP A 67 -16.61 -10.36 -7.11
N ALA A 68 -17.69 -9.95 -7.78
CA ALA A 68 -18.03 -10.51 -9.09
C ALA A 68 -16.97 -10.21 -10.16
N ARG A 69 -16.43 -8.97 -10.17
CA ARG A 69 -15.35 -8.56 -11.08
C ARG A 69 -14.04 -9.29 -10.77
N ILE A 70 -13.68 -9.44 -9.49
CA ILE A 70 -12.52 -10.23 -9.03
C ILE A 70 -12.63 -11.67 -9.52
N ARG A 71 -13.78 -12.33 -9.32
CA ARG A 71 -14.00 -13.71 -9.77
C ARG A 71 -13.90 -13.84 -11.29
N ALA A 72 -14.48 -12.91 -12.04
CA ALA A 72 -14.38 -12.91 -13.50
C ALA A 72 -12.92 -12.77 -13.96
N HIS A 73 -12.15 -11.89 -13.33
CA HIS A 73 -10.72 -11.72 -13.63
C HIS A 73 -9.88 -12.94 -13.23
N ALA A 74 -10.17 -13.57 -12.09
CA ALA A 74 -9.49 -14.78 -11.66
C ALA A 74 -9.68 -15.93 -12.66
N LEU A 75 -10.91 -16.13 -13.17
CA LEU A 75 -11.21 -17.12 -14.22
C LEU A 75 -10.45 -16.80 -15.52
N TRP A 76 -10.34 -15.53 -15.88
CA TRP A 76 -9.57 -15.10 -17.04
C TRP A 76 -8.07 -15.36 -16.88
N LEU A 77 -7.50 -15.07 -15.71
CA LEU A 77 -6.10 -15.36 -15.39
C LEU A 77 -5.82 -16.87 -15.44
N GLU A 78 -6.71 -17.68 -14.86
CA GLU A 78 -6.59 -19.14 -14.87
C GLU A 78 -6.60 -19.70 -16.29
N ALA A 79 -7.49 -19.20 -17.16
CA ALA A 79 -7.54 -19.58 -18.57
C ALA A 79 -6.24 -19.25 -19.34
N LEU A 80 -5.47 -18.27 -18.86
CA LEU A 80 -4.16 -17.87 -19.39
C LEU A 80 -2.99 -18.58 -18.69
N GLY A 81 -3.25 -19.50 -17.76
CA GLY A 81 -2.21 -20.21 -17.00
C GLY A 81 -1.59 -19.39 -15.87
N PHE A 82 -2.22 -18.29 -15.44
CA PHE A 82 -1.77 -17.49 -14.30
C PHE A 82 -2.57 -17.84 -13.05
N ALA A 83 -1.86 -17.97 -11.92
CA ALA A 83 -2.51 -18.14 -10.62
C ALA A 83 -2.98 -16.77 -10.08
N PRO A 84 -4.26 -16.62 -9.70
CA PRO A 84 -4.73 -15.41 -9.05
C PRO A 84 -4.02 -15.22 -7.70
N ARG A 85 -3.55 -14.00 -7.43
CA ARG A 85 -2.90 -13.66 -6.17
C ARG A 85 -3.91 -13.02 -5.21
N PRO A 86 -3.96 -13.46 -3.94
CA PRO A 86 -4.81 -12.84 -2.94
C PRO A 86 -4.30 -11.43 -2.61
N HIS A 87 -5.21 -10.57 -2.16
CA HIS A 87 -4.83 -9.28 -1.58
C HIS A 87 -4.04 -9.47 -0.30
N SER A 88 -3.06 -8.61 -0.10
CA SER A 88 -2.37 -8.51 1.18
C SER A 88 -3.28 -7.81 2.20
N ASP A 89 -3.43 -8.41 3.37
CA ASP A 89 -4.10 -7.82 4.52
C ASP A 89 -3.12 -7.07 5.44
N ALA A 90 -1.83 -7.02 5.10
CA ALA A 90 -0.77 -6.48 5.95
C ALA A 90 -0.99 -5.00 6.32
N ALA A 91 -1.67 -4.24 5.46
CA ALA A 91 -1.98 -2.84 5.71
C ALA A 91 -3.27 -2.63 6.52
N ILE A 92 -4.08 -3.66 6.74
CA ILE A 92 -5.36 -3.57 7.47
C ILE A 92 -5.08 -3.30 8.95
N ARG A 93 -5.77 -2.33 9.54
CA ARG A 93 -5.61 -1.96 10.96
C ARG A 93 -6.91 -2.06 11.70
N PHE A 94 -7.98 -1.49 11.20
CA PHE A 94 -9.24 -1.50 11.93
C PHE A 94 -10.35 -2.11 11.09
N GLU A 95 -11.43 -2.49 11.74
CA GLU A 95 -12.67 -2.80 11.08
C GLU A 95 -13.83 -2.09 11.77
N LEU A 96 -14.71 -1.50 10.97
CA LEU A 96 -16.03 -1.10 11.41
C LEU A 96 -16.95 -2.31 11.34
N VAL A 97 -17.75 -2.51 12.38
CA VAL A 97 -18.76 -3.56 12.45
C VAL A 97 -20.12 -2.89 12.58
N TRP A 98 -20.97 -3.10 11.57
CA TRP A 98 -22.33 -2.57 11.50
C TRP A 98 -23.30 -3.73 11.27
N LEU A 99 -24.29 -3.89 12.15
CA LEU A 99 -25.28 -4.98 12.08
C LEU A 99 -24.64 -6.37 11.87
N GLY A 100 -23.53 -6.63 12.56
CA GLY A 100 -22.77 -7.89 12.49
C GLY A 100 -21.86 -8.05 11.27
N ARG A 101 -21.84 -7.09 10.33
CA ARG A 101 -20.98 -7.11 9.14
C ARG A 101 -19.72 -6.30 9.38
N ALA A 102 -18.57 -6.86 9.00
CA ALA A 102 -17.27 -6.22 9.15
C ALA A 102 -16.80 -5.53 7.84
N TYR A 103 -16.27 -4.33 8.00
CA TYR A 103 -15.74 -3.46 6.95
C TYR A 103 -14.30 -3.11 7.32
N PRO A 104 -13.30 -3.82 6.78
CA PRO A 104 -11.90 -3.61 7.12
C PRO A 104 -11.35 -2.34 6.48
N PHE A 105 -10.54 -1.60 7.22
CA PHE A 105 -9.85 -0.38 6.79
C PHE A 105 -8.35 -0.52 7.00
N ASN A 106 -7.59 -0.02 6.04
CA ASN A 106 -6.14 0.00 6.13
C ASN A 106 -5.63 1.12 7.05
N ARG A 107 -4.32 1.15 7.31
CA ARG A 107 -3.68 2.14 8.19
C ARG A 107 -3.89 3.60 7.77
N TRP A 108 -4.32 3.82 6.53
CA TRP A 108 -4.62 5.13 5.97
C TRP A 108 -6.11 5.47 5.98
N GLY A 109 -6.94 4.59 6.54
CA GLY A 109 -8.39 4.78 6.62
C GLY A 109 -9.15 4.57 5.31
N ARG A 110 -8.53 3.88 4.35
CA ARG A 110 -9.22 3.45 3.13
C ARG A 110 -9.86 2.08 3.35
N LEU A 111 -11.07 1.89 2.80
CA LEU A 111 -11.72 0.58 2.80
C LEU A 111 -10.81 -0.45 2.11
N ALA A 112 -10.54 -1.57 2.77
CA ALA A 112 -9.76 -2.68 2.24
C ALA A 112 -10.62 -3.48 1.24
N ILE A 113 -10.63 -2.97 0.01
CA ILE A 113 -11.31 -3.52 -1.16
C ILE A 113 -10.36 -3.46 -2.35
N ASP A 114 -10.48 -4.40 -3.29
CA ASP A 114 -9.62 -4.40 -4.48
C ASP A 114 -9.95 -3.22 -5.40
N ARG A 115 -9.11 -2.18 -5.33
CA ARG A 115 -9.28 -0.93 -6.08
C ARG A 115 -9.25 -1.12 -7.59
N ARG A 116 -8.55 -2.16 -8.09
CA ARG A 116 -8.48 -2.51 -9.52
C ARG A 116 -9.84 -2.83 -10.13
N PHE A 117 -10.81 -3.21 -9.30
CA PHE A 117 -12.17 -3.55 -9.72
C PHE A 117 -13.19 -2.51 -9.29
N ILE A 118 -12.75 -1.36 -8.78
CA ILE A 118 -13.59 -0.20 -8.51
C ILE A 118 -13.72 0.60 -9.79
N ARG A 119 -14.94 1.04 -10.11
CA ARG A 119 -15.16 1.91 -11.25
C ARG A 119 -15.20 3.37 -10.81
N PRO A 120 -14.97 4.34 -11.71
CA PRO A 120 -15.04 5.76 -11.37
C PRO A 120 -16.34 6.15 -10.66
N GLU A 121 -17.49 5.60 -11.06
CA GLU A 121 -18.78 5.88 -10.42
C GLU A 121 -18.89 5.40 -8.95
N ASP A 122 -18.10 4.41 -8.56
CA ASP A 122 -18.07 3.88 -7.20
C ASP A 122 -17.24 4.80 -6.25
N GLY A 123 -16.44 5.73 -6.79
CA GLY A 123 -15.50 6.56 -6.04
C GLY A 123 -16.16 7.49 -5.01
N ALA A 124 -17.31 8.10 -5.36
CA ALA A 124 -18.03 9.00 -4.45
C ALA A 124 -18.57 8.26 -3.21
N LEU A 125 -18.99 6.99 -3.38
CA LEU A 125 -19.44 6.16 -2.27
C LEU A 125 -18.28 5.80 -1.33
N LEU A 126 -17.12 5.42 -1.88
CA LEU A 126 -15.93 5.11 -1.09
C LEU A 126 -15.46 6.33 -0.30
N ALA A 127 -15.36 7.50 -0.95
CA ALA A 127 -14.97 8.73 -0.27
C ALA A 127 -15.90 9.07 0.90
N ARG A 128 -17.22 8.89 0.74
CA ARG A 128 -18.20 9.08 1.82
C ARG A 128 -18.00 8.09 2.98
N LEU A 129 -17.76 6.81 2.67
CA LEU A 129 -17.51 5.79 3.69
C LEU A 129 -16.19 6.04 4.44
N GLU A 130 -15.14 6.41 3.73
CA GLU A 130 -13.82 6.68 4.30
C GLU A 130 -13.85 7.93 5.19
N ALA A 131 -14.53 9.00 4.75
CA ALA A 131 -14.78 10.17 5.59
C ALA A 131 -15.59 9.82 6.85
N PHE A 132 -16.62 8.97 6.70
CA PHE A 132 -17.38 8.45 7.83
C PHE A 132 -16.47 7.67 8.80
N TYR A 133 -15.62 6.77 8.29
CA TYR A 133 -14.66 6.02 9.10
C TYR A 133 -13.69 6.94 9.85
N HIS A 134 -13.11 7.93 9.18
CA HIS A 134 -12.17 8.88 9.79
C HIS A 134 -12.82 9.65 10.94
N ALA A 135 -14.03 10.18 10.74
CA ALA A 135 -14.78 10.87 11.79
C ALA A 135 -15.00 9.98 13.03
N ARG A 136 -15.28 8.68 12.82
CA ARG A 136 -15.46 7.71 13.91
C ARG A 136 -14.15 7.37 14.59
N LEU A 137 -13.07 7.22 13.83
CA LEU A 137 -11.73 6.97 14.37
C LEU A 137 -11.27 8.14 15.25
N GLU A 138 -11.43 9.38 14.77
CA GLU A 138 -11.10 10.62 15.49
C GLU A 138 -11.96 10.84 16.75
N ALA A 139 -13.23 10.45 16.72
CA ALA A 139 -14.11 10.50 17.89
C ALA A 139 -13.85 9.37 18.91
N SER A 140 -13.12 8.33 18.52
CA SER A 140 -12.90 7.15 19.35
C SER A 140 -11.66 7.27 20.23
N ARG A 141 -11.51 6.33 21.18
CA ARG A 141 -10.28 6.16 21.94
C ARG A 141 -9.06 5.73 21.10
N TYR A 142 -9.25 5.40 19.83
CA TYR A 142 -8.16 5.13 18.90
C TYR A 142 -7.64 6.40 18.20
N ALA A 143 -8.17 7.59 18.49
CA ALA A 143 -7.76 8.83 17.84
C ALA A 143 -6.25 9.11 17.96
N ALA A 144 -5.65 8.80 19.12
CA ALA A 144 -4.21 8.91 19.35
C ALA A 144 -3.42 8.00 18.38
N LEU A 145 -3.93 6.80 18.09
CA LEU A 145 -3.32 5.90 17.10
C LEU A 145 -3.57 6.39 15.67
N GLY A 146 -4.70 7.06 15.40
CA GLY A 146 -4.95 7.65 14.09
C GLY A 146 -3.89 8.69 13.70
N GLN A 147 -3.27 9.35 14.69
CA GLN A 147 -2.13 10.23 14.50
C GLN A 147 -0.79 9.47 14.51
N ASP A 148 -0.56 8.55 15.46
CA ASP A 148 0.67 7.76 15.52
C ASP A 148 0.83 6.76 14.35
N LEU A 149 -0.26 6.33 13.70
CA LEU A 149 -0.22 5.45 12.52
C LEU A 149 0.17 6.20 11.24
N LYS A 150 0.10 7.54 11.23
CA LYS A 150 0.56 8.38 10.11
C LYS A 150 2.06 8.68 10.17
N GLU A 151 2.69 8.53 11.34
CA GLU A 151 4.09 8.88 11.59
C GLU A 151 4.81 7.87 12.50
N ALA A 152 4.42 6.59 12.44
CA ALA A 152 5.16 5.57 13.18
C ALA A 152 6.60 5.53 12.64
N ASP A 153 7.57 5.77 13.53
CA ASP A 153 8.99 5.63 13.23
C ASP A 153 9.24 4.34 12.45
N LEU A 154 10.10 4.44 11.43
CA LEU A 154 10.52 3.28 10.66
C LEU A 154 11.04 2.19 11.59
N PRO A 155 10.61 0.93 11.43
CA PRO A 155 11.03 -0.12 12.34
C PRO A 155 12.55 -0.33 12.27
N VAL A 156 13.14 -0.67 13.42
CA VAL A 156 14.49 -1.20 13.50
C VAL A 156 14.44 -2.67 13.08
N PHE A 157 15.10 -3.00 11.98
CA PHE A 157 15.09 -4.37 11.44
C PHE A 157 16.10 -5.26 12.17
N ALA A 158 15.67 -6.45 12.59
CA ALA A 158 16.52 -7.43 13.24
C ALA A 158 17.72 -7.83 12.34
N GLY A 159 18.94 -7.69 12.87
CA GLY A 159 20.21 -7.83 12.16
C GLY A 159 20.74 -6.55 11.50
N PHE A 160 20.00 -5.44 11.59
CA PHE A 160 20.33 -4.13 11.04
C PHE A 160 20.06 -3.03 12.08
N GLU A 161 20.44 -3.29 13.32
CA GLU A 161 20.20 -2.40 14.47
C GLU A 161 21.16 -1.21 14.55
N ASP A 162 22.33 -1.30 13.88
CA ASP A 162 23.35 -0.25 13.86
C ASP A 162 22.78 1.10 13.36
N ASP A 163 23.21 2.20 13.98
CA ASP A 163 22.74 3.56 13.71
C ASP A 163 22.83 3.93 12.22
N ARG A 164 23.81 3.39 11.49
CA ARG A 164 23.97 3.66 10.06
C ARG A 164 22.69 3.33 9.28
N TYR A 165 21.96 2.28 9.68
CA TYR A 165 20.76 1.84 8.98
C TYR A 165 19.56 2.73 9.23
N GLN A 166 19.58 3.54 10.29
CA GLN A 166 18.47 4.39 10.71
C GLN A 166 18.68 5.86 10.31
N ARG A 167 19.92 6.23 9.97
CA ARG A 167 20.33 7.59 9.57
C ARG A 167 19.50 8.20 8.43
N HIS A 168 18.81 7.39 7.63
CA HIS A 168 18.01 7.85 6.49
C HIS A 168 16.50 7.71 6.72
N ASP A 169 16.06 7.32 7.91
CA ASP A 169 14.66 7.03 8.18
C ASP A 169 13.75 8.24 7.95
N ASP A 170 14.11 9.41 8.45
CA ASP A 170 13.33 10.64 8.25
C ASP A 170 13.18 11.00 6.76
N LEU A 171 14.26 10.81 5.99
CA LEU A 171 14.25 11.06 4.56
C LEU A 171 13.35 10.06 3.82
N ILE A 172 13.42 8.78 4.17
CA ILE A 172 12.55 7.73 3.61
C ILE A 172 11.08 8.05 3.92
N GLN A 173 10.77 8.36 5.18
CA GLN A 173 9.40 8.70 5.61
C GLN A 173 8.87 9.91 4.84
N ARG A 174 9.67 10.98 4.74
CA ARG A 174 9.30 12.18 3.98
C ARG A 174 9.02 11.87 2.52
N LEU A 175 9.95 11.22 1.81
CA LEU A 175 9.79 10.94 0.38
C LEU A 175 8.63 9.99 0.10
N VAL A 176 8.38 9.01 0.97
CA VAL A 176 7.25 8.09 0.82
C VAL A 176 5.93 8.77 1.12
N ARG A 177 5.87 9.69 2.08
CA ARG A 177 4.70 10.55 2.31
C ARG A 177 4.42 11.40 1.08
N ASP A 178 5.42 12.12 0.57
CA ASP A 178 5.27 12.96 -0.63
C ASP A 178 4.82 12.14 -1.86
N PHE A 179 5.29 10.90 -1.98
CA PHE A 179 4.83 9.95 -3.01
C PHE A 179 3.38 9.52 -2.82
N ASN A 180 2.97 9.18 -1.60
CA ASN A 180 1.61 8.71 -1.31
C ASN A 180 0.56 9.83 -1.36
N GLU A 181 0.95 11.08 -1.08
CA GLU A 181 0.09 12.26 -1.17
C GLU A 181 -0.24 12.63 -2.62
N ASP A 182 0.73 12.55 -3.53
CA ASP A 182 0.53 12.83 -4.95
C ASP A 182 1.38 11.88 -5.81
N PRO A 183 0.91 10.65 -6.10
CA PRO A 183 1.71 9.68 -6.84
C PRO A 183 1.81 9.97 -8.34
N ALA A 184 0.92 10.80 -8.89
CA ALA A 184 0.83 11.09 -10.32
C ALA A 184 2.16 11.58 -10.94
N PRO A 185 2.83 12.61 -10.40
CA PRO A 185 4.13 13.06 -10.92
C PRO A 185 5.25 12.02 -10.74
N TRP A 186 5.15 11.14 -9.75
CA TRP A 186 6.20 10.14 -9.48
C TRP A 186 6.19 9.01 -10.51
N VAL A 187 5.01 8.58 -10.91
CA VAL A 187 4.83 7.56 -11.97
C VAL A 187 4.79 8.17 -13.37
N GLY A 188 4.79 9.51 -13.48
CA GLY A 188 4.69 10.23 -14.75
C GLY A 188 3.34 9.95 -15.44
N ALA A 189 2.25 10.08 -14.68
CA ALA A 189 0.89 10.04 -15.21
C ALA A 189 0.58 11.31 -16.04
N ALA A 190 -0.42 11.27 -16.92
CA ALA A 190 -0.84 12.46 -17.64
C ALA A 190 -1.48 13.48 -16.67
N PRO A 191 -1.44 14.79 -16.95
CA PRO A 191 -2.05 15.79 -16.08
C PRO A 191 -3.54 15.50 -15.85
N GLY A 192 -3.94 15.39 -14.58
CA GLY A 192 -5.31 15.07 -14.19
C GLY A 192 -5.61 13.59 -14.01
N ASP A 193 -4.70 12.69 -14.40
CA ASP A 193 -4.84 11.26 -14.13
C ASP A 193 -4.45 10.95 -12.68
N THR A 194 -5.30 10.18 -12.00
CA THR A 194 -4.99 9.63 -10.68
C THR A 194 -4.58 8.17 -10.86
N PRO A 195 -3.29 7.83 -10.77
CA PRO A 195 -2.85 6.46 -10.97
C PRO A 195 -3.42 5.56 -9.86
N ASP A 196 -3.99 4.43 -10.25
CA ASP A 196 -4.44 3.41 -9.29
C ASP A 196 -3.27 2.53 -8.91
N LEU A 197 -2.71 2.77 -7.72
CA LEU A 197 -1.68 1.95 -7.08
C LEU A 197 -1.86 1.97 -5.56
N PRO A 198 -1.51 0.87 -4.87
CA PRO A 198 -1.46 0.85 -3.42
C PRO A 198 -0.42 1.85 -2.92
N GLU A 199 -0.66 2.41 -1.74
CA GLU A 199 0.34 3.24 -1.07
C GLU A 199 1.64 2.45 -0.81
N LEU A 200 2.76 3.16 -0.90
CA LEU A 200 4.08 2.62 -0.63
C LEU A 200 4.34 2.64 0.88
N ASP A 201 4.85 1.53 1.40
CA ASP A 201 5.25 1.44 2.80
C ASP A 201 6.71 1.89 2.97
N PRO A 202 7.03 2.88 3.84
CA PRO A 202 8.43 3.27 4.05
C PRO A 202 9.28 2.10 4.53
N ALA A 203 8.71 1.14 5.28
CA ALA A 203 9.41 -0.08 5.69
C ALA A 203 9.85 -0.92 4.48
N LEU A 204 9.11 -0.88 3.37
CA LEU A 204 9.48 -1.54 2.12
C LEU A 204 10.73 -0.88 1.50
N VAL A 205 10.76 0.45 1.46
CA VAL A 205 11.90 1.23 0.91
C VAL A 205 13.16 1.00 1.74
N LYS A 206 13.07 1.11 3.07
CA LYS A 206 14.19 0.82 3.97
C LYS A 206 14.67 -0.63 3.83
N SER A 207 13.74 -1.58 3.75
CA SER A 207 14.07 -2.98 3.50
C SER A 207 14.78 -3.18 2.16
N MET A 208 14.39 -2.45 1.12
CA MET A 208 15.04 -2.47 -0.19
C MET A 208 16.45 -1.88 -0.14
N MET A 209 16.66 -0.73 0.55
CA MET A 209 18.00 -0.18 0.78
C MET A 209 18.92 -1.20 1.48
N ILE A 210 18.41 -1.87 2.52
CA ILE A 210 19.15 -2.93 3.21
C ILE A 210 19.53 -4.05 2.23
N GLU A 211 18.61 -4.48 1.36
CA GLU A 211 18.90 -5.54 0.40
C GLU A 211 19.96 -5.14 -0.64
N GLU A 212 19.92 -3.90 -1.13
CA GLU A 212 20.83 -3.39 -2.17
C GLU A 212 22.22 -3.04 -1.62
N THR A 213 22.29 -2.42 -0.43
CA THR A 213 23.52 -1.78 0.06
C THR A 213 23.80 -2.02 1.54
N GLY A 214 23.02 -2.85 2.23
CA GLY A 214 23.17 -3.13 3.67
C GLY A 214 24.41 -3.95 4.07
N GLY A 215 25.34 -4.23 3.14
CA GLY A 215 26.62 -4.88 3.45
C GLY A 215 27.59 -3.95 4.20
N ASN A 216 28.67 -4.52 4.76
CA ASN A 216 29.72 -3.79 5.49
C ASN A 216 30.99 -3.52 4.67
N GLY A 217 31.02 -3.90 3.39
CA GLY A 217 32.16 -3.61 2.52
C GLY A 217 32.23 -2.11 2.16
N GLU A 218 33.42 -1.61 1.84
CA GLU A 218 33.66 -0.21 1.44
C GLU A 218 32.67 0.28 0.38
N ARG A 219 32.43 -0.54 -0.64
CA ARG A 219 31.46 -0.24 -1.70
C ARG A 219 30.02 -0.16 -1.20
N SER A 220 29.63 -1.02 -0.25
CA SER A 220 28.29 -0.99 0.34
C SER A 220 28.10 0.25 1.21
N LEU A 221 29.12 0.64 1.97
CA LEU A 221 29.10 1.86 2.79
C LEU A 221 28.97 3.11 1.92
N ALA A 222 29.82 3.24 0.90
CA ALA A 222 29.77 4.38 -0.02
C ALA A 222 28.44 4.47 -0.79
N ALA A 223 27.87 3.32 -1.17
CA ALA A 223 26.56 3.26 -1.81
C ALA A 223 25.43 3.63 -0.84
N TRP A 224 25.48 3.17 0.40
CA TRP A 224 24.50 3.52 1.44
C TRP A 224 24.40 5.05 1.65
N ASP A 225 25.53 5.76 1.55
CA ASP A 225 25.61 7.22 1.71
C ASP A 225 25.02 8.02 0.52
N VAL A 226 24.99 7.45 -0.69
CA VAL A 226 24.70 8.22 -1.93
C VAL A 226 23.65 7.58 -2.83
N ASP A 227 23.70 6.28 -3.09
CA ASP A 227 22.77 5.56 -3.95
C ASP A 227 22.35 4.23 -3.31
N PRO A 228 21.60 4.30 -2.18
CA PRO A 228 21.31 3.12 -1.36
C PRO A 228 20.35 2.13 -2.04
N LEU A 229 19.63 2.57 -3.08
CA LEU A 229 18.76 1.72 -3.91
C LEU A 229 19.45 1.24 -5.19
N GLN A 230 20.72 1.62 -5.42
CA GLN A 230 21.50 1.25 -6.61
C GLN A 230 20.80 1.60 -7.94
N VAL A 231 20.06 2.71 -7.98
CA VAL A 231 19.32 3.12 -9.18
C VAL A 231 20.23 3.80 -10.20
N ASN A 232 21.31 4.45 -9.75
CA ASN A 232 22.20 5.27 -10.56
C ASN A 232 23.58 4.63 -10.69
N VAL A 233 23.61 3.46 -11.34
CA VAL A 233 24.81 2.64 -11.50
C VAL A 233 25.22 2.59 -12.99
N PRO A 234 26.49 2.86 -13.35
CA PRO A 234 26.91 2.93 -14.77
C PRO A 234 26.61 1.65 -15.57
N GLY A 235 26.82 0.47 -14.98
CA GLY A 235 26.59 -0.81 -15.65
C GLY A 235 25.11 -1.23 -15.76
N ASP A 236 24.19 -0.47 -15.18
CA ASP A 236 22.74 -0.68 -15.24
C ASP A 236 22.04 0.58 -15.81
N TRP A 237 22.79 1.44 -16.51
CA TRP A 237 22.23 2.65 -17.07
C TRP A 237 21.24 2.32 -18.21
N ASP A 238 20.09 2.98 -18.19
CA ASP A 238 19.09 2.95 -19.25
C ASP A 238 18.64 4.40 -19.49
N PRO A 239 18.55 4.89 -20.74
CA PRO A 239 18.10 6.25 -21.03
C PRO A 239 16.74 6.62 -20.42
N ALA A 240 15.86 5.65 -20.14
CA ALA A 240 14.60 5.89 -19.41
C ALA A 240 14.80 6.39 -17.97
N LYS A 241 16.02 6.29 -17.41
CA LYS A 241 16.38 6.86 -16.10
C LYS A 241 16.55 8.38 -16.17
N GLU A 242 16.71 8.98 -17.35
CA GLU A 242 16.66 10.44 -17.53
C GLU A 242 15.30 11.00 -17.10
N ASP A 243 14.20 10.28 -17.38
CA ASP A 243 12.84 10.64 -16.93
C ASP A 243 12.64 10.55 -15.40
N LEU A 244 13.66 10.11 -14.66
CA LEU A 244 13.71 10.11 -13.20
C LEU A 244 14.49 11.32 -12.65
N GLY A 245 15.04 12.16 -13.52
CA GLY A 245 15.93 13.27 -13.16
C GLY A 245 17.37 12.85 -12.89
N LEU A 246 17.77 11.65 -13.34
CA LEU A 246 19.15 11.17 -13.24
C LEU A 246 19.94 11.54 -14.50
N ALA A 247 21.26 11.64 -14.34
CA ALA A 247 22.21 11.71 -15.45
C ALA A 247 23.06 10.44 -15.45
N GLU A 248 23.52 10.02 -16.64
CA GLU A 248 24.37 8.84 -16.78
C GLU A 248 25.63 9.03 -15.92
N PRO A 249 25.84 8.17 -14.91
CA PRO A 249 26.94 8.35 -13.98
C PRO A 249 28.23 7.83 -14.61
N ALA A 250 29.33 8.59 -14.48
CA ALA A 250 30.63 8.15 -14.97
C ALA A 250 31.23 7.05 -14.06
N SER A 251 30.87 7.09 -12.78
CA SER A 251 31.28 6.18 -11.72
C SER A 251 30.12 5.89 -10.76
N ARG A 252 30.27 4.88 -9.90
CA ARG A 252 29.22 4.55 -8.91
C ARG A 252 29.13 5.66 -7.85
N ASN A 253 27.94 5.79 -7.25
CA ASN A 253 27.69 6.68 -6.12
C ASN A 253 27.84 8.17 -6.49
N GLU A 254 27.30 8.55 -7.65
CA GLU A 254 27.18 9.94 -8.09
C GLU A 254 25.77 10.49 -7.84
N GLY A 255 25.65 11.81 -7.85
CA GLY A 255 24.40 12.52 -7.54
C GLY A 255 24.27 12.82 -6.04
N THR A 256 23.02 12.97 -5.58
CA THR A 256 22.71 13.20 -4.16
C THR A 256 21.90 12.05 -3.61
N LEU A 257 22.06 11.76 -2.31
CA LEU A 257 21.27 10.74 -1.61
C LEU A 257 19.77 10.92 -1.85
N GLU A 258 19.26 12.13 -1.66
CA GLU A 258 17.83 12.43 -1.83
C GLU A 258 17.39 12.26 -3.29
N GLY A 259 18.18 12.74 -4.25
CA GLY A 259 17.88 12.59 -5.68
C GLY A 259 17.83 11.12 -6.11
N ASN A 260 18.82 10.32 -5.70
CA ASN A 260 18.87 8.90 -6.03
C ASN A 260 17.77 8.11 -5.33
N LEU A 261 17.47 8.41 -4.05
CA LEU A 261 16.39 7.73 -3.32
C LEU A 261 15.02 8.06 -3.92
N ARG A 262 14.77 9.33 -4.28
CA ARG A 262 13.56 9.76 -5.00
C ARG A 262 13.43 9.03 -6.33
N ALA A 263 14.49 9.02 -7.14
CA ALA A 263 14.52 8.33 -8.43
C ALA A 263 14.29 6.81 -8.28
N GLY A 264 14.84 6.18 -7.23
CA GLY A 264 14.62 4.77 -6.94
C GLY A 264 13.17 4.44 -6.60
N ILE A 265 12.48 5.29 -5.81
CA ILE A 265 11.05 5.17 -5.53
C ILE A 265 10.22 5.31 -6.80
N MET A 266 10.51 6.34 -7.62
CA MET A 266 9.84 6.56 -8.91
C MET A 266 10.00 5.34 -9.83
N PHE A 267 11.22 4.83 -9.95
CA PHE A 267 11.52 3.68 -10.80
C PHE A 267 10.81 2.42 -10.31
N LEU A 268 10.82 2.15 -9.00
CA LEU A 268 10.07 1.04 -8.40
C LEU A 268 8.57 1.14 -8.72
N ALA A 269 7.95 2.29 -8.51
CA ALA A 269 6.52 2.48 -8.80
C ALA A 269 6.21 2.25 -10.29
N ARG A 270 7.03 2.80 -11.21
CA ARG A 270 6.88 2.57 -12.66
C ARG A 270 7.08 1.10 -13.04
N LYS A 271 7.98 0.38 -12.37
CA LYS A 271 8.18 -1.07 -12.55
C LYS A 271 6.95 -1.87 -12.10
N GLY A 272 6.15 -1.36 -11.17
CA GLY A 272 4.86 -1.94 -10.78
C GLY A 272 3.84 -1.98 -11.90
N TYR A 273 3.91 -1.05 -12.86
CA TYR A 273 3.08 -1.04 -14.06
C TYR A 273 3.65 -1.88 -15.21
N GLY A 274 4.95 -2.19 -15.23
CA GLY A 274 5.53 -3.02 -16.28
C GLY A 274 7.06 -3.05 -16.29
N VAL A 275 7.65 -3.85 -17.17
CA VAL A 275 9.10 -4.11 -17.17
C VAL A 275 9.98 -2.89 -17.51
N SER A 276 9.45 -1.90 -18.22
CA SER A 276 10.25 -0.81 -18.79
C SER A 276 10.69 0.24 -17.76
N GLY A 277 9.95 0.44 -16.67
CA GLY A 277 10.21 1.55 -15.74
C GLY A 277 9.97 2.96 -16.32
N ARG A 278 9.30 3.05 -17.48
CA ARG A 278 8.96 4.32 -18.13
C ARG A 278 7.74 5.01 -17.51
N PRO A 279 7.57 6.33 -17.69
CA PRO A 279 6.35 7.05 -17.33
C PRO A 279 5.08 6.36 -17.86
N ILE A 280 3.99 6.41 -17.09
CA ILE A 280 2.75 5.72 -17.45
C ILE A 280 1.83 6.53 -18.39
N ALA A 281 2.09 7.83 -18.60
CA ALA A 281 1.27 8.68 -19.48
C ALA A 281 1.08 8.12 -20.90
N GLY A 282 2.07 7.39 -21.44
CA GLY A 282 1.98 6.72 -22.74
C GLY A 282 1.25 5.37 -22.73
N ARG A 283 0.67 4.98 -21.59
CA ARG A 283 0.11 3.66 -21.33
C ARG A 283 -1.18 3.76 -20.47
N PRO A 284 -2.25 4.37 -21.00
CA PRO A 284 -3.47 4.66 -20.22
C PRO A 284 -4.15 3.39 -19.66
N ASP A 285 -3.99 2.24 -20.31
CA ASP A 285 -4.55 0.96 -19.85
C ASP A 285 -3.61 0.16 -18.91
N ALA A 286 -2.49 0.74 -18.50
CA ALA A 286 -1.56 0.07 -17.60
C ALA A 286 -2.17 -0.09 -16.20
N VAL A 287 -2.21 -1.32 -15.71
CA VAL A 287 -2.63 -1.63 -14.34
C VAL A 287 -1.41 -1.86 -13.47
N PHE A 288 -1.45 -1.36 -12.23
CA PHE A 288 -0.42 -1.67 -11.24
C PHE A 288 -0.58 -3.10 -10.77
N ASP A 289 0.41 -3.95 -11.03
CA ASP A 289 0.30 -5.38 -10.72
C ASP A 289 0.39 -5.63 -9.21
N SER A 290 1.54 -5.27 -8.62
CA SER A 290 1.79 -5.27 -7.17
C SER A 290 3.17 -4.71 -6.85
N TRP A 291 3.40 -4.34 -5.57
CA TRP A 291 4.75 -4.02 -5.07
C TRP A 291 5.73 -5.20 -5.18
N ARG A 292 5.22 -6.44 -5.12
CA ARG A 292 6.07 -7.62 -5.33
C ARG A 292 6.56 -7.68 -6.78
N ASP A 293 5.67 -7.48 -7.75
CA ASP A 293 6.06 -7.50 -9.17
C ASP A 293 6.94 -6.30 -9.53
N ALA A 294 6.71 -5.14 -8.89
CA ALA A 294 7.62 -4.01 -8.96
C ALA A 294 9.05 -4.40 -8.54
N LEU A 295 9.23 -5.06 -7.38
CA LEU A 295 10.53 -5.53 -6.91
C LEU A 295 11.16 -6.58 -7.83
N LEU A 296 10.36 -7.52 -8.36
CA LEU A 296 10.83 -8.53 -9.33
C LEU A 296 11.37 -7.92 -10.62
N ARG A 297 10.83 -6.77 -11.03
CA ARG A 297 11.19 -6.06 -12.27
C ARG A 297 12.25 -4.99 -12.04
N TYR A 298 12.31 -4.46 -10.82
CA TYR A 298 13.38 -3.58 -10.38
C TYR A 298 14.71 -4.34 -10.41
N ASN A 299 14.74 -5.51 -9.79
CA ASN A 299 15.87 -6.43 -9.91
C ASN A 299 15.67 -7.34 -11.14
N GLY A 300 16.18 -6.96 -12.31
CA GLY A 300 15.95 -7.67 -13.57
C GLY A 300 16.62 -9.05 -13.70
N ARG A 301 17.32 -9.53 -12.66
CA ARG A 301 18.12 -10.77 -12.72
C ARG A 301 17.25 -12.03 -12.62
N THR A 302 17.21 -12.79 -13.71
CA THR A 302 16.49 -14.07 -13.80
C THR A 302 17.39 -15.29 -13.61
N ASP A 303 18.70 -15.09 -13.46
CA ASP A 303 19.63 -16.19 -13.20
C ASP A 303 19.27 -16.95 -11.90
N PRO A 304 19.36 -18.29 -11.89
CA PRO A 304 19.01 -19.07 -10.72
C PRO A 304 20.04 -18.87 -9.59
N THR A 305 19.53 -18.72 -8.38
CA THR A 305 20.31 -18.79 -7.13
C THR A 305 20.91 -20.18 -6.94
N SER A 306 21.80 -20.34 -5.94
CA SER A 306 22.34 -21.65 -5.52
C SER A 306 21.27 -22.69 -5.13
N ARG A 307 20.02 -22.25 -4.92
CA ARG A 307 18.86 -23.10 -4.61
C ARG A 307 17.93 -23.31 -5.81
N GLY A 308 18.34 -22.93 -7.02
CA GLY A 308 17.58 -23.15 -8.27
C GLY A 308 16.43 -22.16 -8.51
N ARG A 309 16.15 -21.24 -7.58
CA ARG A 309 15.11 -20.21 -7.74
C ARG A 309 15.65 -18.95 -8.42
N PRO A 310 14.90 -18.26 -9.30
CA PRO A 310 15.33 -16.99 -9.89
C PRO A 310 15.76 -15.96 -8.83
N PHE A 311 16.84 -15.23 -9.12
CA PHE A 311 17.42 -14.27 -8.18
C PHE A 311 16.44 -13.18 -7.78
N ASN A 312 15.76 -12.57 -8.75
CA ASN A 312 14.76 -11.53 -8.53
C ASN A 312 13.62 -11.95 -7.60
N GLU A 313 13.17 -13.21 -7.68
CA GLU A 313 12.17 -13.73 -6.76
C GLU A 313 12.68 -13.85 -5.33
N ALA A 314 13.91 -14.34 -5.16
CA ALA A 314 14.52 -14.42 -3.84
C ALA A 314 14.75 -13.02 -3.24
N TYR A 315 15.10 -12.04 -4.09
CA TYR A 315 15.23 -10.62 -3.76
C TYR A 315 13.91 -10.02 -3.27
N ALA A 316 12.85 -10.08 -4.08
CA ALA A 316 11.54 -9.52 -3.71
C ALA A 316 10.99 -10.14 -2.42
N ASP A 317 11.13 -11.46 -2.26
CA ASP A 317 10.66 -12.16 -1.07
C ASP A 317 11.45 -11.79 0.19
N ARG A 318 12.76 -11.54 0.11
CA ARG A 318 13.54 -11.09 1.29
C ARG A 318 13.10 -9.69 1.72
N ILE A 319 12.95 -8.78 0.75
CA ILE A 319 12.51 -7.41 1.03
C ILE A 319 11.14 -7.39 1.69
N LEU A 320 10.17 -8.11 1.10
CA LEU A 320 8.81 -8.19 1.65
C LEU A 320 8.76 -8.89 3.01
N ARG A 321 9.51 -9.98 3.20
CA ARG A 321 9.57 -10.66 4.51
C ARG A 321 10.13 -9.75 5.58
N ARG A 322 11.22 -9.02 5.29
CA ARG A 322 11.85 -8.08 6.22
C ARG A 322 10.88 -6.94 6.55
N ALA A 323 10.32 -6.27 5.54
CA ALA A 323 9.36 -5.19 5.71
C ALA A 323 8.12 -5.60 6.54
N ASN A 324 7.57 -6.79 6.29
CA ASN A 324 6.38 -7.27 6.99
C ASN A 324 6.67 -7.89 8.37
N ASN A 325 7.93 -8.19 8.70
CA ASN A 325 8.32 -8.86 9.95
C ASN A 325 9.63 -8.26 10.49
N PRO A 326 9.62 -7.00 10.95
CA PRO A 326 10.85 -6.30 11.32
C PRO A 326 11.66 -6.98 12.42
N ASP A 327 10.98 -7.68 13.35
CA ASP A 327 11.61 -8.41 14.45
C ASP A 327 12.26 -9.74 14.01
N ARG A 328 12.07 -10.16 12.76
CA ARG A 328 12.66 -11.39 12.22
C ARG A 328 13.89 -11.06 11.42
N LYS A 329 15.01 -11.67 11.81
CA LYS A 329 16.26 -11.56 11.07
C LYS A 329 16.13 -12.16 9.67
N VAL A 330 16.20 -11.30 8.64
CA VAL A 330 16.24 -11.69 7.22
C VAL A 330 17.56 -11.21 6.61
N PRO A 331 18.53 -12.11 6.34
CA PRO A 331 19.84 -11.72 5.81
C PRO A 331 19.71 -11.15 4.40
N ILE A 332 20.68 -10.33 3.98
CA ILE A 332 20.84 -9.92 2.57
C ILE A 332 21.37 -11.07 1.71
N ALA A 333 21.20 -11.01 0.38
CA ALA A 333 21.90 -11.93 -0.51
C ALA A 333 23.43 -11.81 -0.35
N LYS A 334 24.12 -12.95 -0.32
CA LYS A 334 25.56 -12.98 -0.59
C LYS A 334 25.73 -12.86 -2.10
N HIS A 335 26.30 -11.75 -2.56
CA HIS A 335 26.70 -11.55 -3.94
C HIS A 335 28.01 -12.28 -4.25
#